data_AF-A0A428XYR4-F1
#
_entry.id   AF-A0A428XYR4-F1
#
_cell.length_a   1.000
_cell.length_b   1.000
_cell.length_c   1.000
_cell.angle_alpha   90.00
_cell.angle_beta   90.00
_cell.angle_gamma   90.00
#
_symmetry.space_group_name_H-M   'P 1'
#
loop_
_entity.id
_entity.type
_entity.pdbx_description
1 polymer ?
#
loop_
_entity_poly.entity_id
_entity_poly.type
_entity_poly.pdbx_seq_one_letter_code
_entity_poly.pdbx_strand_id
1 'polypeptide(L)'
;MSYRVEYNGEDLELATLDAALDNAKHAIAADIGPVSGWTVEHDESINDWFVQGVVDGRTIGATAVVTGPEPMLAAQSVPRHAPANTDDLARRRVFTGSTPADVLGMAANWLAGRPEVVAVDDLGWRPGPSGFELRIYYRS
;
A
#
# COMPACT_ATOMS: atom_id res chain seq x y z
N MET A 1 5.22 9.50 -21.51
CA MET A 1 5.19 8.23 -20.76
C MET A 1 6.00 8.49 -19.52
N SER A 2 5.34 8.59 -18.37
CA SER A 2 5.98 8.85 -17.08
C SER A 2 5.65 7.70 -16.13
N TYR A 3 6.55 7.50 -15.17
CA TYR A 3 6.42 6.58 -14.05
C TYR A 3 6.17 7.42 -12.81
N ARG A 4 5.27 6.99 -11.95
CA ARG A 4 4.97 7.67 -10.69
C ARG A 4 5.49 6.86 -9.52
N VAL A 5 6.23 7.49 -8.62
CA VAL A 5 6.73 6.90 -7.37
C VAL A 5 5.88 7.42 -6.22
N GLU A 6 5.30 6.53 -5.44
CA GLU A 6 4.56 6.83 -4.21
C GLU A 6 5.31 6.20 -3.02
N TYR A 7 5.61 7.02 -2.01
CA TYR A 7 6.24 6.56 -0.76
C TYR A 7 5.85 7.47 0.41
N ASN A 8 5.34 6.90 1.51
CA ASN A 8 4.90 7.65 2.70
C ASN A 8 3.93 8.83 2.43
N GLY A 9 3.15 8.75 1.35
CA GLY A 9 2.21 9.80 0.93
C GLY A 9 2.82 10.93 0.10
N GLU A 10 4.11 10.82 -0.26
CA GLU A 10 4.76 11.67 -1.26
C GLU A 10 4.71 11.01 -2.64
N ASP A 11 4.36 11.81 -3.65
CA ASP A 11 4.26 11.39 -5.05
C ASP A 11 5.29 12.14 -5.92
N LEU A 12 6.02 11.41 -6.77
CA LEU A 12 6.97 11.97 -7.73
C LEU A 12 6.81 11.35 -9.13
N GLU A 13 6.75 12.17 -10.17
CA GLU A 13 6.73 11.70 -11.56
C GLU A 13 8.12 11.75 -12.21
N LEU A 14 8.51 10.66 -12.86
CA LEU A 14 9.81 10.47 -13.50
C LEU A 14 9.67 9.92 -14.91
N ALA A 15 10.62 10.25 -15.78
CA ALA A 15 10.54 9.92 -17.21
C ALA A 15 10.85 8.45 -17.52
N THR A 16 11.53 7.73 -16.64
CA THR A 16 11.99 6.35 -16.87
C THR A 16 11.76 5.47 -15.65
N LEU A 17 11.58 4.16 -15.89
CA LEU A 17 11.43 3.15 -14.84
C LEU A 17 12.66 3.11 -13.93
N ASP A 18 13.87 3.11 -14.51
CA ASP A 18 15.11 3.04 -13.74
C ASP A 18 15.24 4.22 -12.78
N ALA A 19 14.93 5.44 -13.24
CA ALA A 19 14.96 6.62 -12.39
C ALA A 19 13.91 6.52 -11.27
N ALA A 20 12.74 5.97 -11.57
CA ALA A 20 11.67 5.78 -10.59
C ALA A 20 12.03 4.74 -9.52
N LEU A 21 12.61 3.61 -9.92
CA LEU A 21 13.10 2.58 -9.00
C LEU A 21 14.25 3.10 -8.13
N ASP A 22 15.19 3.86 -8.71
CA ASP A 22 16.30 4.42 -7.94
C ASP A 22 15.85 5.51 -6.97
N ASN A 23 14.86 6.33 -7.36
CA ASN A 23 14.26 7.30 -6.45
C ASN A 23 13.53 6.62 -5.29
N ALA A 24 12.73 5.59 -5.57
CA ALA A 24 12.05 4.80 -4.56
C ALA A 24 13.03 4.22 -3.52
N LYS A 25 14.14 3.62 -3.98
CA LYS A 25 15.21 3.12 -3.11
C LYS A 25 15.85 4.23 -2.29
N HIS A 26 16.13 5.38 -2.91
CA HIS A 26 16.73 6.50 -2.21
C HIS A 26 15.82 7.05 -1.11
N ALA A 27 14.52 7.19 -1.38
CA ALA A 27 13.53 7.63 -0.41
C ALA A 27 13.43 6.68 0.79
N ILE A 28 13.37 5.37 0.53
CA ILE A 28 13.38 4.34 1.57
C ILE A 28 14.65 4.42 2.42
N ALA A 29 15.83 4.46 1.79
CA ALA A 29 17.10 4.51 2.51
C ALA A 29 17.29 5.79 3.34
N ALA A 30 16.70 6.91 2.90
CA ALA A 30 16.71 8.16 3.66
C ALA A 30 15.82 8.09 4.92
N ASP A 31 14.72 7.34 4.87
CA ASP A 31 13.78 7.17 5.99
C ASP A 31 14.30 6.18 7.05
N ILE A 32 14.73 4.99 6.61
CA ILE A 32 15.06 3.88 7.53
C ILE A 32 16.57 3.66 7.74
N GLY A 33 17.41 4.38 6.98
CA GLY A 33 18.87 4.22 7.03
C GLY A 33 19.40 3.11 6.11
N PRO A 34 20.64 2.63 6.35
CA PRO A 34 21.31 1.72 5.43
C PRO A 34 20.61 0.37 5.33
N VAL A 35 20.38 -0.07 4.09
CA VAL A 35 19.81 -1.38 3.76
C VAL A 35 20.90 -2.33 3.24
N SER A 36 20.75 -3.63 3.50
CA SER A 36 21.65 -4.68 3.02
C SER A 36 21.30 -5.17 1.61
N GLY A 37 20.08 -4.90 1.14
CA GLY A 37 19.58 -5.30 -0.18
C GLY A 37 18.22 -4.69 -0.50
N TRP A 38 17.68 -5.07 -1.67
CA TRP A 38 16.40 -4.59 -2.17
C TRP A 38 15.56 -5.74 -2.72
N THR A 39 14.26 -5.69 -2.45
CA THR A 39 13.25 -6.53 -3.12
C THR A 39 12.46 -5.64 -4.06
N VAL A 40 12.30 -6.08 -5.32
CA VAL A 40 11.45 -5.42 -6.31
C VAL A 40 10.53 -6.46 -6.92
N GLU A 41 9.23 -6.30 -6.72
CA GLU A 41 8.20 -7.17 -7.30
C GLU A 41 7.38 -6.40 -8.33
N HIS A 42 7.10 -6.99 -9.49
CA HIS A 42 6.31 -6.38 -10.55
C HIS A 42 4.96 -7.08 -10.68
N ASP A 43 3.88 -6.32 -10.55
CA ASP A 43 2.52 -6.76 -10.85
C ASP A 43 2.11 -6.28 -12.24
N GLU A 44 2.20 -7.19 -13.21
CA GLU A 44 1.85 -6.94 -14.61
C GLU A 44 0.36 -6.61 -14.83
N SER A 45 -0.52 -6.98 -13.88
CA SER A 45 -1.96 -6.75 -14.01
C SER A 45 -2.37 -5.30 -13.78
N ILE A 46 -1.57 -4.59 -12.98
CA ILE A 46 -1.79 -3.17 -12.62
C ILE A 46 -0.62 -2.27 -13.05
N ASN A 47 0.43 -2.87 -13.64
CA ASN A 47 1.65 -2.23 -14.11
C ASN A 47 2.38 -1.46 -13.00
N ASP A 48 2.51 -2.08 -11.82
CA ASP A 48 3.20 -1.51 -10.65
C ASP A 48 4.43 -2.33 -10.25
N TRP A 49 5.47 -1.64 -9.80
CA TRP A 49 6.62 -2.21 -9.13
C TRP A 49 6.60 -1.84 -7.65
N PHE A 50 6.66 -2.85 -6.78
CA PHE A 50 6.75 -2.71 -5.34
C PHE A 50 8.21 -2.82 -4.90
N VAL A 51 8.73 -1.77 -4.28
CA VAL A 51 10.13 -1.67 -3.85
C VAL A 51 10.21 -1.69 -2.33
N GLN A 52 11.05 -2.56 -1.78
CA GLN A 52 11.25 -2.71 -0.34
C GLN A 52 12.73 -2.82 0.01
N GLY A 53 13.14 -2.19 1.11
CA GLY A 53 14.47 -2.36 1.69
C GLY A 53 14.58 -3.71 2.40
N VAL A 54 15.76 -4.34 2.34
CA VAL A 54 16.05 -5.61 3.03
C VAL A 54 17.27 -5.44 3.93
N VAL A 55 17.15 -5.87 5.19
CA VAL A 55 18.27 -5.97 6.15
C VAL A 55 18.30 -7.37 6.72
N ASP A 56 19.47 -8.00 6.69
CA ASP A 56 19.69 -9.39 7.17
C ASP A 56 18.67 -10.41 6.64
N GLY A 57 18.28 -10.25 5.37
CA GLY A 57 17.32 -11.14 4.69
C GLY A 57 15.85 -10.89 5.05
N ARG A 58 15.53 -9.84 5.81
CA ARG A 58 14.16 -9.44 6.13
C ARG A 58 13.80 -8.10 5.50
N THR A 59 12.59 -7.99 4.97
CA THR A 59 12.05 -6.73 4.47
C THR A 59 11.82 -5.77 5.64
N ILE A 60 12.14 -4.49 5.43
CA ILE A 60 12.04 -3.44 6.43
C ILE A 60 11.43 -2.16 5.84
N GLY A 61 10.78 -1.39 6.71
CA GLY A 61 10.20 -0.08 6.34
C GLY A 61 8.93 -0.17 5.50
N ALA A 62 8.46 1.00 5.06
CA ALA A 62 7.35 1.11 4.13
C ALA A 62 7.74 0.64 2.71
N THR A 63 6.76 0.19 1.95
CA THR A 63 6.91 -0.19 0.54
C THR A 63 6.73 1.05 -0.33
N ALA A 64 7.67 1.33 -1.23
CA ALA A 64 7.47 2.31 -2.28
C ALA A 64 6.78 1.65 -3.48
N VAL A 65 5.83 2.35 -4.09
CA VAL A 65 5.10 1.89 -5.28
C VAL A 65 5.55 2.71 -6.47
N VAL A 66 6.06 2.06 -7.51
CA VAL A 66 6.33 2.70 -8.79
C VAL A 66 5.24 2.26 -9.77
N THR A 67 4.41 3.18 -10.24
CA THR A 67 3.38 2.92 -11.24
C THR A 67 3.89 3.28 -12.62
N GLY A 68 3.76 2.35 -13.57
CA GLY A 68 4.09 2.57 -14.97
C GLY A 68 3.05 3.39 -15.71
N PRO A 69 3.39 3.89 -16.91
CA PRO A 69 2.44 4.60 -17.75
C PRO A 69 1.24 3.70 -18.07
N GLU A 70 0.02 4.18 -17.83
CA GLU A 70 -1.20 3.40 -18.08
C GLU A 70 -1.27 2.95 -19.56
N PRO A 71 -1.56 1.68 -19.87
CA PRO A 71 -2.14 1.35 -21.17
C PRO A 71 -3.49 2.09 -21.27
N MET A 72 -3.81 2.67 -22.43
CA MET A 72 -4.97 3.55 -22.70
C MET A 72 -6.38 2.93 -22.49
N LEU A 73 -6.59 2.04 -21.53
CA LEU A 73 -7.89 1.50 -21.17
C LEU A 73 -8.25 1.93 -19.74
N ALA A 74 -8.98 3.04 -19.69
CA ALA A 74 -9.83 3.48 -18.60
C ALA A 74 -9.16 3.68 -17.24
N ALA A 75 -8.75 4.93 -17.00
CA ALA A 75 -8.55 5.51 -15.68
C ALA A 75 -9.67 5.12 -14.72
N GLN A 76 -9.38 4.15 -13.85
CA GLN A 76 -10.04 4.01 -12.57
C GLN A 76 -8.96 4.24 -11.53
N SER A 77 -8.91 5.47 -11.01
CA SER A 77 -8.08 5.83 -9.87
C SER A 77 -8.52 5.01 -8.66
N VAL A 78 -7.82 3.90 -8.44
CA VAL A 78 -7.90 3.09 -7.22
C VAL A 78 -6.80 3.57 -6.28
N PRO A 79 -7.08 3.88 -5.00
CA PRO A 79 -6.03 4.11 -4.02
C PRO A 79 -5.39 2.76 -3.68
N ARG A 80 -4.10 2.65 -4.02
CA ARG A 80 -3.26 1.44 -3.88
C ARG A 80 -2.35 1.59 -2.67
N HIS A 81 -2.88 1.35 -1.47
CA HIS A 81 -2.01 0.97 -0.34
C HIS A 81 -1.57 -0.49 -0.55
N ALA A 82 -0.26 -0.70 -0.67
CA ALA A 82 0.36 -2.02 -0.79
C ALA A 82 0.32 -2.74 0.57
N PRO A 83 -0.12 -4.02 0.63
CA PRO A 83 -0.08 -4.77 1.88
C PRO A 83 1.36 -5.17 2.24
N ALA A 84 1.72 -5.01 3.52
CA ALA A 84 2.90 -5.64 4.11
C ALA A 84 2.71 -7.17 4.11
N ASN A 85 3.51 -7.88 3.31
CA ASN A 85 3.42 -9.32 3.17
C ASN A 85 4.49 -10.00 4.03
N THR A 86 4.10 -10.49 5.21
CA THR A 86 4.87 -11.51 5.95
C THR A 86 3.92 -12.63 6.39
N ASP A 87 3.97 -13.72 5.62
CA ASP A 87 3.76 -15.14 6.01
C ASP A 87 2.55 -15.59 6.85
N ASP A 88 1.50 -14.79 7.02
CA ASP A 88 0.18 -15.30 7.44
C ASP A 88 -0.90 -14.52 6.68
N LEU A 89 -1.67 -15.20 5.83
CA LEU A 89 -2.68 -14.64 4.92
C LEU A 89 -3.49 -13.49 5.56
N ALA A 90 -3.03 -12.24 5.37
CA ALA A 90 -3.72 -11.06 5.88
C ALA A 90 -5.08 -10.98 5.19
N ARG A 91 -6.13 -11.25 5.96
CA ARG A 91 -7.52 -11.21 5.50
C ARG A 91 -7.94 -9.75 5.43
N ARG A 92 -8.76 -9.40 4.44
CA ARG A 92 -9.23 -8.03 4.22
C ARG A 92 -10.72 -7.92 4.48
N ARG A 93 -11.13 -6.91 5.26
CA ARG A 93 -12.53 -6.49 5.44
C ARG A 93 -12.71 -5.05 5.01
N VAL A 94 -13.84 -4.74 4.36
CA VAL A 94 -14.14 -3.39 3.84
C VAL A 94 -15.46 -2.90 4.45
N PHE A 95 -15.49 -1.63 4.85
CA PHE A 95 -16.63 -0.91 5.40
C PHE A 95 -16.86 0.36 4.60
N THR A 96 -18.12 0.64 4.25
CA THR A 96 -18.50 1.86 3.52
C THR A 96 -19.61 2.57 4.27
N GLY A 97 -19.55 3.90 4.33
CA GLY A 97 -20.49 4.71 5.11
C GLY A 97 -20.49 6.17 4.70
N SER A 98 -21.51 6.91 5.11
CA SER A 98 -21.70 8.30 4.68
C SER A 98 -20.78 9.28 5.42
N THR A 99 -20.32 8.91 6.62
CA THR A 99 -19.38 9.73 7.41
C THR A 99 -18.19 8.90 7.89
N PRO A 100 -17.07 9.55 8.28
CA PRO A 100 -15.93 8.85 8.86
C PRO A 100 -16.28 8.09 10.15
N ALA A 101 -17.13 8.70 10.98
CA ALA A 101 -17.57 8.12 12.24
C ALA A 101 -18.36 6.83 12.02
N ASP A 102 -19.20 6.78 10.97
CA ASP A 102 -19.98 5.58 10.65
C ASP A 102 -19.07 4.41 10.29
N VAL A 103 -18.11 4.60 9.39
CA VAL A 103 -17.22 3.52 8.96
C VAL A 103 -16.30 3.02 10.07
N LEU A 104 -15.81 3.92 10.93
CA LEU A 104 -15.01 3.55 12.10
C LEU A 104 -15.86 2.80 13.14
N GLY A 105 -17.10 3.25 13.37
CA GLY A 105 -18.03 2.56 14.27
C GLY A 105 -18.38 1.15 13.78
N MET A 106 -18.61 0.99 12.47
CA MET A 106 -18.86 -0.32 11.86
C MET A 106 -17.66 -1.26 11.99
N ALA A 107 -16.46 -0.74 11.74
CA ALA A 107 -15.20 -1.48 11.92
C ALA A 107 -14.99 -1.92 13.37
N ALA A 108 -15.16 -1.01 14.33
CA ALA A 108 -14.99 -1.29 15.75
C ALA A 108 -15.99 -2.34 16.25
N ASN A 109 -17.27 -2.23 15.88
CA ASN A 109 -18.29 -3.20 16.24
C ASN A 109 -18.01 -4.58 15.63
N TRP A 110 -17.52 -4.63 14.39
CA TRP A 110 -17.17 -5.88 13.74
C TRP A 110 -15.97 -6.56 14.44
N LEU A 111 -14.92 -5.81 14.78
CA LEU A 111 -13.76 -6.32 15.52
C LEU A 111 -14.16 -6.82 16.91
N ALA A 112 -15.01 -6.09 17.64
CA ALA A 112 -15.48 -6.47 18.97
C ALA A 112 -16.23 -7.81 18.97
N GLY A 113 -16.89 -8.16 17.86
CA GLY A 113 -17.59 -9.43 17.69
C GLY A 113 -16.73 -10.60 17.19
N ARG A 114 -15.41 -10.41 17.06
CA ARG A 114 -14.50 -11.34 16.38
C ARG A 114 -13.29 -11.68 17.25
N PRO A 115 -13.46 -12.51 18.30
CA PRO A 115 -12.36 -12.91 19.17
C PRO A 115 -11.30 -13.77 18.44
N GLU A 116 -11.63 -14.32 17.27
CA GLU A 116 -10.66 -15.00 16.43
C GLU A 116 -9.66 -14.04 15.79
N VAL A 117 -9.90 -12.73 15.72
CA VAL A 117 -8.95 -11.77 15.14
C VAL A 117 -7.84 -11.50 16.15
N VAL A 118 -6.63 -11.97 15.83
CA VAL A 118 -5.45 -11.90 16.71
C VAL A 118 -4.70 -10.58 16.52
N ALA A 119 -4.70 -10.03 15.30
CA ALA A 119 -4.03 -8.77 14.99
C ALA A 119 -4.73 -8.01 13.86
N VAL A 120 -4.72 -6.69 13.95
CA VAL A 120 -5.00 -5.78 12.82
C VAL A 120 -3.65 -5.26 12.33
N ASP A 121 -3.28 -5.63 11.11
CA ASP A 121 -1.97 -5.35 10.53
C ASP A 121 -1.94 -3.97 9.84
N ASP A 122 -3.03 -3.58 9.17
CA ASP A 122 -3.11 -2.29 8.47
C ASP A 122 -4.55 -1.77 8.32
N LEU A 123 -4.67 -0.45 8.12
CA LEU A 123 -5.93 0.26 7.87
C LEU A 123 -5.82 1.12 6.59
N GLY A 124 -6.56 0.74 5.55
CA GLY A 124 -6.67 1.54 4.34
C GLY A 124 -7.85 2.52 4.43
N TRP A 125 -7.61 3.80 4.14
CA TRP A 125 -8.65 4.84 4.16
C TRP A 125 -8.89 5.43 2.77
N ARG A 126 -10.16 5.54 2.37
CA ARG A 126 -10.53 6.21 1.11
C ARG A 126 -11.78 7.08 1.28
N PRO A 127 -11.64 8.41 1.29
CA PRO A 127 -12.76 9.31 1.08
C PRO A 127 -13.14 9.36 -0.41
N GLY A 128 -14.43 9.49 -0.71
CA GLY A 128 -14.95 9.57 -2.07
C GLY A 128 -16.25 10.37 -2.17
N PRO A 129 -16.71 10.71 -3.38
CA PRO A 129 -17.90 11.53 -3.59
C PRO A 129 -19.20 10.87 -3.09
N SER A 130 -19.19 9.55 -2.87
CA SER A 130 -20.31 8.76 -2.34
C SER A 130 -20.19 8.44 -0.85
N GLY A 131 -19.13 8.89 -0.17
CA GLY A 131 -18.90 8.62 1.25
C GLY A 131 -17.47 8.18 1.55
N PHE A 132 -17.31 7.37 2.60
CA PHE A 132 -16.04 6.92 3.13
C PHE A 132 -15.94 5.40 3.02
N GLU A 133 -14.74 4.91 2.72
CA GLU A 133 -14.40 3.50 2.71
C GLU A 133 -13.21 3.27 3.66
N LEU A 134 -13.36 2.29 4.54
CA LEU A 134 -12.32 1.82 5.45
C LEU A 134 -12.03 0.34 5.15
N ARG A 135 -10.75 0.01 5.01
CA ARG A 135 -10.25 -1.35 4.80
C ARG A 135 -9.45 -1.76 6.02
N ILE A 136 -9.73 -2.94 6.56
CA ILE A 136 -8.95 -3.54 7.66
C ILE A 136 -8.24 -4.75 7.10
N TYR A 137 -6.94 -4.81 7.29
CA TYR A 137 -6.11 -5.98 7.06
C TYR A 137 -5.83 -6.63 8.42
N TYR A 138 -6.13 -7.91 8.55
CA TYR A 138 -6.09 -8.59 9.84
C TYR A 138 -5.69 -10.05 9.72
N ARG A 139 -5.19 -10.60 10.82
CA ARG A 139 -4.92 -12.03 11.01
C ARG A 139 -5.85 -12.61 12.06
N SER A 140 -6.26 -13.85 11.83
CA SER A 140 -7.20 -14.59 12.67
C SER A 140 -6.76 -16.03 12.83
#